data_AF-A0A345PDZ3-F1
#
_entry.id   AF-A0A345PDZ3-F1
#
_cell.length_a   1.000
_cell.length_b   1.000
_cell.length_c   1.000
_cell.angle_alpha   90.00
_cell.angle_beta   90.00
_cell.angle_gamma   90.00
#
_symmetry.space_group_name_H-M   'P 1'
#
loop_
_entity.id
_entity.type
_entity.pdbx_description
1 polymer ?
#
loop_
_entity_poly.entity_id
_entity_poly.type
_entity_poly.pdbx_seq_one_letter_code
_entity_poly.pdbx_strand_id
1 'polypeptide(L)'
;MKTLTKTYGWVTESGERVGRYKDKNGYGFSGFYLREYKKNDEVVVLNNGHLQCRYKYPKTEKLPHVSNMLDWSNLLFCGGYNVLLPNGEYTDTNGRLLEEVSIGNKPMGFMLCRNIEEINEITDKIERIHLRYSISENNHSAFPYEIGIANNGTMEELFDLASLVETYRLFSEKLGVNLLSLEEELVILNLKKWELSSFLNGFDYSSPFKTTVNHVLTGLILGYPIESTIAVLIGQVY
;
A
#
# COMPACT_ATOMS: atom_id res chain seq x y z
N MET A 1 2.16 -19.56 -21.36
CA MET A 1 2.09 -18.78 -20.10
C MET A 1 1.85 -17.34 -20.51
N LYS A 2 0.87 -16.63 -19.95
CA LYS A 2 0.68 -15.20 -20.26
C LYS A 2 1.90 -14.41 -19.78
N THR A 3 2.29 -13.39 -20.54
CA THR A 3 3.42 -12.51 -20.21
C THR A 3 3.17 -11.84 -18.86
N LEU A 4 4.20 -11.83 -18.02
CA LEU A 4 4.24 -11.04 -16.79
C LEU A 4 5.01 -9.76 -17.09
N THR A 5 4.34 -8.62 -16.93
CA THR A 5 4.95 -7.31 -17.05
C THR A 5 5.32 -6.83 -15.66
N LYS A 6 6.57 -6.40 -15.47
CA LYS A 6 7.04 -5.93 -14.16
C LYS A 6 6.39 -4.59 -13.82
N THR A 7 5.69 -4.52 -12.69
CA THR A 7 5.20 -3.26 -12.12
C THR A 7 6.22 -2.70 -11.14
N TYR A 8 6.62 -3.52 -10.16
CA TYR A 8 7.71 -3.22 -9.21
C TYR A 8 8.35 -4.53 -8.80
N GLY A 9 9.64 -4.75 -9.10
CA GLY A 9 10.25 -6.04 -8.78
C GLY A 9 11.67 -6.25 -9.30
N TRP A 10 12.23 -7.40 -8.97
CA TRP A 10 13.58 -7.82 -9.33
C TRP A 10 13.68 -9.34 -9.38
N VAL A 11 14.87 -9.81 -9.71
CA VAL A 11 15.26 -11.22 -9.67
C VAL A 11 16.04 -11.44 -8.38
N THR A 12 15.70 -12.48 -7.62
CA THR A 12 16.43 -12.88 -6.41
C THR A 12 17.49 -13.92 -6.78
N GLU A 13 18.75 -13.59 -6.51
CA GLU A 13 19.90 -14.44 -6.89
C GLU A 13 20.16 -15.60 -5.90
N SER A 14 19.32 -15.75 -4.88
CA SER A 14 19.36 -16.91 -3.98
C SER A 14 18.96 -18.18 -4.73
N GLY A 15 19.91 -19.11 -4.88
CA GLY A 15 19.66 -20.43 -5.49
C GLY A 15 18.84 -21.37 -4.60
N GLU A 16 18.55 -20.99 -3.35
CA GLU A 16 17.78 -21.82 -2.43
C GLU A 16 16.28 -21.68 -2.67
N ARG A 17 15.61 -22.82 -2.86
CA ARG A 17 14.14 -22.94 -2.96
C ARG A 17 13.49 -21.94 -3.92
N VAL A 18 13.99 -21.86 -5.16
CA VAL A 18 13.35 -21.04 -6.21
C VAL A 18 11.98 -21.62 -6.60
N GLY A 19 10.96 -20.76 -6.64
CA GLY A 19 9.62 -21.13 -7.03
C GLY A 19 9.40 -21.27 -8.54
N ARG A 20 8.13 -21.34 -8.95
CA ARG A 20 7.74 -21.59 -10.34
C ARG A 20 8.10 -20.44 -11.29
N TYR A 21 8.05 -19.20 -10.80
CA TYR A 21 8.22 -17.99 -11.61
C TYR A 21 9.70 -17.56 -11.60
N LYS A 22 10.39 -17.80 -12.71
CA LYS A 22 11.84 -17.60 -12.81
C LYS A 22 12.26 -17.02 -14.14
N ASP A 23 13.44 -16.40 -14.15
CA ASP A 23 14.09 -15.91 -15.35
C ASP A 23 14.73 -17.06 -16.18
N LYS A 24 15.40 -16.70 -17.28
CA LYS A 24 16.10 -17.65 -18.16
C LYS A 24 17.30 -18.34 -17.49
N ASN A 25 17.87 -17.73 -16.45
CA ASN A 25 19.01 -18.25 -15.70
C ASN A 25 18.59 -19.13 -14.52
N GLY A 26 17.28 -19.19 -14.24
CA GLY A 26 16.71 -20.03 -13.19
C GLY A 26 16.50 -19.30 -11.86
N TYR A 27 16.72 -17.99 -11.80
CA TYR A 27 16.53 -17.19 -10.59
C TYR A 27 15.07 -16.75 -10.43
N GLY A 28 14.58 -16.72 -9.19
CA GLY A 28 13.18 -16.43 -8.88
C GLY A 28 12.82 -14.96 -9.00
N PHE A 29 11.60 -14.68 -9.47
CA PHE A 29 11.06 -13.31 -9.48
C PHE A 29 10.53 -12.90 -8.09
N SER A 30 10.80 -11.66 -7.71
CA SER A 30 10.32 -11.04 -6.47
C SER A 30 9.69 -9.68 -6.76
N GLY A 31 8.57 -9.36 -6.10
CA GLY A 31 7.79 -8.13 -6.30
C GLY A 31 6.42 -8.34 -6.95
N PHE A 32 5.91 -7.30 -7.60
CA PHE A 32 4.58 -7.18 -8.22
C PHE A 32 4.68 -7.22 -9.75
N TYR A 33 3.93 -8.14 -10.35
CA TYR A 33 3.93 -8.37 -11.79
C TYR A 33 2.51 -8.38 -12.35
N LEU A 34 2.25 -7.50 -13.30
CA LEU A 34 0.99 -7.38 -14.02
C LEU A 34 0.82 -8.51 -15.03
N ARG A 35 -0.39 -9.07 -15.08
CA ARG A 35 -0.85 -9.98 -16.11
C ARG A 35 -2.16 -9.46 -16.68
N GLU A 36 -2.14 -9.15 -17.96
CA GLU A 36 -3.30 -8.57 -18.64
C GLU A 36 -4.25 -9.65 -19.19
N TYR A 37 -5.55 -9.43 -18.99
CA TYR A 37 -6.62 -10.20 -19.62
C TYR A 37 -7.54 -9.28 -20.41
N LYS A 38 -8.46 -9.90 -21.17
CA LYS A 38 -9.39 -9.15 -22.03
C LYS A 38 -10.33 -8.23 -21.24
N LYS A 39 -10.70 -8.61 -20.02
CA LYS A 39 -11.71 -7.91 -19.19
C LYS A 39 -11.19 -7.44 -17.83
N ASN A 40 -10.06 -7.97 -17.39
CA ASN A 40 -9.48 -7.69 -16.09
C ASN A 40 -7.97 -7.69 -16.21
N ASP A 41 -7.34 -7.08 -15.25
CA ASP A 41 -5.92 -7.21 -15.01
C ASP A 41 -5.70 -7.91 -13.66
N GLU A 42 -4.57 -8.59 -13.54
CA GLU A 42 -4.19 -9.33 -12.34
C GLU A 42 -2.75 -8.94 -11.99
N VAL A 43 -2.54 -8.37 -10.81
CA VAL A 43 -1.20 -8.20 -10.27
C VAL A 43 -0.86 -9.37 -9.37
N VAL A 44 0.25 -10.02 -9.69
CA VAL A 44 0.76 -11.20 -9.01
C VAL A 44 1.90 -10.77 -8.10
N VAL A 45 1.80 -11.09 -6.81
CA VAL A 45 2.85 -10.87 -5.82
C VAL A 45 3.71 -12.13 -5.73
N LEU A 46 5.02 -11.96 -5.96
CA LEU A 46 5.99 -13.04 -5.99
C LEU A 46 7.09 -12.81 -4.95
N ASN A 47 7.56 -13.89 -4.34
CA ASN A 47 8.73 -13.92 -3.47
C ASN A 47 9.62 -15.10 -3.86
N ASN A 48 10.81 -14.82 -4.38
CA ASN A 48 11.74 -15.80 -4.95
C ASN A 48 11.05 -16.82 -5.87
N GLY A 49 10.17 -16.34 -6.74
CA GLY A 49 9.41 -17.14 -7.70
C GLY A 49 8.22 -17.91 -7.11
N HIS A 50 7.96 -17.82 -5.81
CA HIS A 50 6.74 -18.34 -5.17
C HIS A 50 5.63 -17.31 -5.22
N LEU A 51 4.43 -17.78 -5.56
CA LEU A 51 3.24 -16.95 -5.50
C LEU A 51 2.83 -16.70 -4.06
N GLN A 52 2.73 -15.43 -3.67
CA GLN A 52 2.24 -15.02 -2.35
C GLN A 52 0.76 -14.63 -2.40
N CYS A 53 0.38 -13.82 -3.38
CA CYS A 53 -0.95 -13.24 -3.48
C CYS A 53 -1.26 -12.82 -4.93
N ARG A 54 -2.54 -12.65 -5.25
CA ARG A 54 -3.03 -12.05 -6.51
C ARG A 54 -4.10 -11.03 -6.25
N TYR A 55 -4.00 -9.89 -6.91
CA TYR A 55 -5.00 -8.84 -6.94
C TYR A 55 -5.62 -8.79 -8.32
N LYS A 56 -6.91 -9.10 -8.44
CA LYS A 56 -7.60 -9.08 -9.72
C LYS A 56 -8.68 -8.02 -9.75
N TYR A 57 -8.66 -7.16 -10.76
CA TYR A 57 -9.54 -6.00 -10.87
C TYR A 57 -9.96 -5.75 -12.32
N PRO A 58 -11.10 -5.07 -12.57
CA PRO A 58 -11.55 -4.75 -13.92
C PRO A 58 -10.51 -3.92 -14.69
N LYS A 59 -10.35 -4.21 -15.98
CA LYS A 59 -9.41 -3.45 -16.81
C LYS A 59 -9.96 -2.05 -17.10
N THR A 60 -9.15 -1.02 -16.88
CA THR A 60 -9.44 0.38 -17.19
C THR A 60 -8.38 0.90 -18.17
N GLU A 61 -8.80 1.70 -19.16
CA GLU A 61 -7.86 2.28 -20.13
C GLU A 61 -7.10 3.47 -19.55
N LYS A 62 -7.78 4.24 -18.69
CA LYS A 62 -7.20 5.38 -17.97
C LYS A 62 -7.95 5.57 -16.65
N LEU A 63 -7.19 5.74 -15.57
CA LEU A 63 -7.75 6.11 -14.27
C LEU A 63 -7.88 7.63 -14.17
N PRO A 64 -9.03 8.17 -13.73
CA PRO A 64 -9.17 9.60 -13.45
C PRO A 64 -8.20 10.09 -12.37
N HIS A 65 -8.06 9.33 -11.28
CA HIS A 65 -7.12 9.63 -10.20
C HIS A 65 -5.76 9.03 -10.48
N VAL A 66 -4.72 9.85 -10.36
CA VAL A 66 -3.32 9.44 -10.46
C VAL A 66 -2.55 10.15 -9.35
N SER A 67 -1.80 9.41 -8.57
CA SER A 67 -0.91 9.95 -7.54
C SER A 67 0.34 9.08 -7.45
N ASN A 68 1.50 9.73 -7.37
CA ASN A 68 2.78 9.04 -7.17
C ASN A 68 2.86 8.39 -5.78
N MET A 69 1.99 8.78 -4.85
CA MET A 69 1.89 8.19 -3.52
C MET A 69 1.09 6.90 -3.47
N LEU A 70 0.38 6.54 -4.55
CA LEU A 70 -0.46 5.34 -4.64
C LEU A 70 0.20 4.32 -5.57
N ASP A 71 1.13 3.53 -5.03
CA ASP A 71 1.98 2.63 -5.82
C ASP A 71 1.98 1.20 -5.27
N TRP A 72 2.14 0.22 -6.16
CA TRP A 72 2.20 -1.20 -5.79
C TRP A 72 3.31 -1.52 -4.79
N SER A 73 4.44 -0.82 -4.84
CA SER A 73 5.53 -0.98 -3.87
C SER A 73 5.12 -0.67 -2.43
N ASN A 74 4.12 0.20 -2.22
CA ASN A 74 3.66 0.56 -0.89
C ASN A 74 2.96 -0.58 -0.15
N LEU A 75 2.52 -1.62 -0.87
CA LEU A 75 1.96 -2.85 -0.28
C LEU A 75 3.03 -3.68 0.43
N LEU A 76 4.32 -3.47 0.18
CA LEU A 76 5.39 -4.17 0.90
C LEU A 76 5.38 -3.81 2.39
N PHE A 77 4.96 -2.60 2.74
CA PHE A 77 4.91 -2.10 4.12
C PHE A 77 3.65 -2.53 4.91
N CYS A 78 2.82 -3.42 4.36
CA CYS A 78 1.59 -3.89 5.03
C CYS A 78 1.79 -5.06 5.99
N GLY A 79 3.02 -5.57 6.08
CA GLY A 79 3.31 -6.87 6.69
C GLY A 79 2.76 -8.03 5.85
N GLY A 80 3.48 -9.16 5.82
CA GLY A 80 2.95 -10.42 5.30
C GLY A 80 3.42 -10.85 3.91
N TYR A 81 4.13 -10.01 3.15
CA TYR A 81 4.75 -10.46 1.89
C TYR A 81 6.17 -11.00 2.06
N ASN A 82 6.90 -10.54 3.08
CA ASN A 82 8.28 -10.97 3.42
C ASN A 82 9.21 -11.03 2.18
N VAL A 83 9.11 -10.06 1.27
CA VAL A 83 9.89 -10.05 0.03
C VAL A 83 11.30 -9.57 0.33
N LEU A 84 12.31 -10.26 -0.21
CA LEU A 84 13.72 -9.90 -0.06
C LEU A 84 14.21 -9.12 -1.28
N LEU A 85 14.90 -8.00 -1.04
CA LEU A 85 15.68 -7.25 -2.01
C LEU A 85 16.83 -8.07 -2.61
N PRO A 86 17.44 -7.64 -3.74
CA PRO A 86 18.60 -8.33 -4.31
C PRO A 86 19.78 -8.43 -3.34
N ASN A 87 19.95 -7.46 -2.43
CA ASN A 87 20.99 -7.46 -1.40
C ASN A 87 20.68 -8.37 -0.20
N GLY A 88 19.54 -9.08 -0.21
CA GLY A 88 19.12 -9.98 0.86
C GLY A 88 18.40 -9.31 2.03
N GLU A 89 18.17 -8.00 1.99
CA GLU A 89 17.40 -7.28 3.02
C GLU A 89 15.89 -7.41 2.80
N TYR A 90 15.12 -7.40 3.89
CA TYR A 90 13.66 -7.35 3.80
C TYR A 90 13.18 -5.99 3.27
N THR A 91 12.08 -6.00 2.51
CA THR A 91 11.54 -4.79 1.90
C THR A 91 10.79 -3.88 2.86
N ASP A 92 10.29 -4.42 3.97
CA ASP A 92 9.33 -3.82 4.89
C ASP A 92 10.00 -3.29 6.17
N THR A 93 11.26 -2.87 6.10
CA THR A 93 11.99 -2.34 7.25
C THR A 93 11.52 -0.93 7.61
N ASN A 94 11.57 -0.60 8.91
CA ASN A 94 11.27 0.74 9.43
C ASN A 94 12.08 1.83 8.71
N GLY A 95 13.36 1.58 8.41
CA GLY A 95 14.23 2.54 7.72
C GLY A 95 13.76 2.85 6.30
N ARG A 96 13.34 1.84 5.53
CA ARG A 96 12.81 2.04 4.17
C ARG A 96 11.44 2.70 4.19
N LEU A 97 10.58 2.36 5.14
CA LEU A 97 9.30 3.02 5.31
C LEU A 97 9.50 4.53 5.56
N LEU A 98 10.44 4.89 6.44
CA LEU A 98 10.78 6.27 6.72
C LEU A 98 11.27 7.00 5.45
N GLU A 99 12.13 6.35 4.65
CA GLU A 99 12.63 6.90 3.39
C GLU A 99 11.50 7.17 2.39
N GLU A 100 10.64 6.18 2.10
CA GLU A 100 9.54 6.32 1.13
C GLU A 100 8.52 7.38 1.55
N VAL A 101 8.23 7.50 2.86
CA VAL A 101 7.40 8.58 3.39
C VAL A 101 8.10 9.93 3.23
N SER A 102 9.40 10.02 3.57
CA SER A 102 10.14 11.30 3.52
C SER A 102 10.25 11.91 2.12
N ILE A 103 10.30 11.08 1.08
CA ILE A 103 10.41 11.51 -0.32
C ILE A 103 9.04 11.66 -1.00
N GLY A 104 7.94 11.43 -0.28
CA GLY A 104 6.59 11.60 -0.81
C GLY A 104 6.15 10.49 -1.78
N ASN A 105 6.73 9.30 -1.70
CA ASN A 105 6.27 8.11 -2.44
C ASN A 105 5.22 7.31 -1.67
N LYS A 106 5.12 7.53 -0.35
CA LYS A 106 4.08 7.00 0.51
C LYS A 106 3.53 8.12 1.39
N PRO A 107 2.20 8.23 1.60
CA PRO A 107 1.65 9.35 2.37
C PRO A 107 1.98 9.23 3.85
N MET A 108 1.69 8.06 4.45
CA MET A 108 1.94 7.76 5.86
C MET A 108 2.36 6.31 6.07
N GLY A 109 2.89 5.99 7.25
CA GLY A 109 3.33 4.66 7.62
C GLY A 109 3.33 4.43 9.13
N PHE A 110 3.36 3.17 9.54
CA PHE A 110 3.44 2.76 10.94
C PHE A 110 4.64 1.83 11.13
N MET A 111 5.47 2.14 12.13
CA MET A 111 6.69 1.40 12.47
C MET A 111 6.52 0.76 13.85
N LEU A 112 6.88 -0.52 13.95
CA LEU A 112 6.85 -1.25 15.21
C LEU A 112 8.21 -1.15 15.92
N CYS A 113 8.20 -0.83 17.21
CA CYS A 113 9.40 -0.62 18.02
C CYS A 113 9.39 -1.52 19.26
N ARG A 114 10.57 -2.01 19.66
CA ARG A 114 10.74 -2.94 20.78
C ARG A 114 10.90 -2.25 22.12
N ASN A 115 11.54 -1.09 22.14
CA ASN A 115 11.90 -0.38 23.36
C ASN A 115 12.02 1.14 23.13
N ILE A 116 12.21 1.88 24.22
CA ILE A 116 12.33 3.34 24.20
C ILE A 116 13.60 3.83 23.47
N GLU A 117 14.68 3.06 23.48
CA GLU A 117 15.92 3.41 22.78
C GLU A 117 15.69 3.47 21.26
N GLU A 118 15.04 2.44 20.70
CA GLU A 118 14.64 2.39 19.30
C GLU A 118 13.67 3.52 18.94
N ILE A 119 12.73 3.86 19.84
CA ILE A 119 11.85 5.00 19.66
C ILE A 119 12.66 6.29 19.50
N ASN A 120 13.57 6.57 20.44
CA ASN A 120 14.36 7.80 20.42
C ASN A 120 15.22 7.91 19.16
N GLU A 121 15.84 6.81 18.72
CA GLU A 121 16.63 6.79 17.49
C GLU A 121 15.79 7.10 16.24
N ILE A 122 14.55 6.62 16.20
CA ILE A 122 13.63 6.84 15.07
C ILE A 122 13.07 8.27 15.13
N THR A 123 12.65 8.76 16.29
CA THR A 123 12.10 10.13 16.44
C THR A 123 13.14 11.18 16.09
N ASP A 124 14.40 11.01 16.48
CA ASP A 124 15.50 11.91 16.09
C ASP A 124 15.64 12.02 14.57
N LYS A 125 15.43 10.92 13.83
CA LYS A 125 15.47 10.92 12.37
C LYS A 125 14.24 11.63 11.80
N ILE A 126 13.05 11.29 12.28
CA ILE A 126 11.76 11.88 11.89
C ILE A 126 11.80 13.42 12.03
N GLU A 127 12.31 13.92 13.15
CA GLU A 127 12.37 15.36 13.44
C GLU A 127 13.30 16.11 12.47
N ARG A 128 14.43 15.50 12.10
CA ARG A 128 15.39 16.07 11.12
C ARG A 128 14.81 16.18 9.71
N ILE A 129 13.91 15.28 9.34
CA ILE A 129 13.23 15.29 8.03
C ILE A 129 11.84 15.95 8.10
N HIS A 130 11.49 16.52 9.26
CA HIS A 130 10.28 17.30 9.48
C HIS A 130 8.95 16.58 9.17
N LEU A 131 8.88 15.27 9.38
CA LEU A 131 7.60 14.53 9.26
C LEU A 131 6.73 14.72 10.51
N ARG A 132 5.41 14.60 10.35
CA ARG A 132 4.49 14.49 11.48
C ARG A 132 4.55 13.08 12.03
N TYR A 133 4.45 12.93 13.35
CA TYR A 133 4.42 11.61 13.98
C TYR A 133 3.53 11.55 15.21
N SER A 134 3.13 10.33 15.56
CA SER A 134 2.54 9.97 16.85
C SER A 134 3.24 8.73 17.39
N ILE A 135 3.16 8.54 18.71
CA ILE A 135 3.65 7.35 19.39
C ILE A 135 2.49 6.77 20.18
N SER A 136 2.23 5.48 20.02
CA SER A 136 1.16 4.75 20.70
C SER A 136 1.69 3.43 21.28
N GLU A 137 0.95 2.89 22.24
CA GLU A 137 1.14 1.51 22.68
C GLU A 137 0.59 0.55 21.64
N ASN A 138 1.28 -0.57 21.44
CA ASN A 138 0.88 -1.66 20.57
C ASN A 138 0.68 -2.94 21.38
N ASN A 139 -0.31 -3.74 20.98
CA ASN A 139 -0.69 -4.97 21.67
C ASN A 139 0.28 -6.15 21.40
N HIS A 140 1.28 -5.97 20.54
CA HIS A 140 2.24 -7.03 20.22
C HIS A 140 3.34 -7.11 21.29
N SER A 141 3.47 -8.26 21.97
CA SER A 141 4.40 -8.44 23.09
C SER A 141 5.88 -8.17 22.75
N ALA A 142 6.32 -8.53 21.55
CA ALA A 142 7.70 -8.26 21.10
C ALA A 142 7.93 -6.84 20.57
N PHE A 143 6.85 -6.09 20.30
CA PHE A 143 6.90 -4.74 19.73
C PHE A 143 5.82 -3.87 20.40
N PRO A 144 6.00 -3.54 21.68
CA PRO A 144 4.96 -2.91 22.50
C PRO A 144 4.69 -1.44 22.13
N TYR A 145 5.45 -0.88 21.18
CA TYR A 145 5.29 0.49 20.75
C TYR A 145 5.10 0.57 19.23
N GLU A 146 4.32 1.55 18.80
CA GLU A 146 4.12 1.91 17.40
C GLU A 146 4.41 3.40 17.20
N ILE A 147 5.11 3.72 16.12
CA ILE A 147 5.33 5.09 15.66
C ILE A 147 4.63 5.26 14.32
N GLY A 148 3.58 6.07 14.30
CA GLY A 148 2.97 6.53 13.06
C GLY A 148 3.72 7.74 12.51
N ILE A 149 3.98 7.79 11.22
CA ILE A 149 4.58 8.93 10.51
C ILE A 149 3.73 9.35 9.32
N ALA A 150 3.67 10.64 9.03
CA ALA A 150 2.92 11.19 7.89
C ALA A 150 3.63 12.39 7.25
N ASN A 151 3.44 12.54 5.94
CA ASN A 151 3.75 13.77 5.22
C ASN A 151 2.94 14.95 5.78
N ASN A 152 3.50 16.16 5.67
CA ASN A 152 2.77 17.37 6.02
C ASN A 152 1.77 17.72 4.92
N GLY A 153 0.62 18.28 5.32
CA GLY A 153 -0.37 18.81 4.41
C GLY A 153 -1.74 18.19 4.61
N THR A 154 -2.71 18.87 4.02
CA THR A 154 -4.11 18.47 3.97
C THR A 154 -4.34 17.42 2.90
N MET A 155 -5.46 16.70 3.01
CA MET A 155 -5.84 15.70 2.03
C MET A 155 -5.97 16.28 0.61
N GLU A 156 -6.44 17.51 0.45
CA GLU A 156 -6.58 18.15 -0.87
C GLU A 156 -5.26 18.65 -1.47
N GLU A 157 -4.26 18.94 -0.64
CA GLU A 157 -2.91 19.26 -1.11
C GLU A 157 -2.17 18.03 -1.62
N LEU A 158 -2.46 16.86 -1.04
CA LEU A 158 -1.78 15.60 -1.36
C LEU A 158 -2.54 14.75 -2.39
N PHE A 159 -3.87 14.89 -2.45
CA PHE A 159 -4.73 14.06 -3.29
C PHE A 159 -5.87 14.85 -3.92
N ASP A 160 -6.13 14.59 -5.21
CA ASP A 160 -7.38 15.01 -5.86
C ASP A 160 -8.51 14.05 -5.48
N LEU A 161 -9.20 14.34 -4.38
CA LEU A 161 -10.32 13.53 -3.87
C LEU A 161 -11.52 13.48 -4.82
N ALA A 162 -11.71 14.48 -5.69
CA ALA A 162 -12.78 14.46 -6.68
C ALA A 162 -12.49 13.42 -7.76
N SER A 163 -11.27 13.42 -8.30
CA SER A 163 -10.84 12.39 -9.25
C SER A 163 -10.83 10.99 -8.62
N LEU A 164 -10.58 10.86 -7.31
CA LEU A 164 -10.66 9.60 -6.59
C LEU A 164 -12.09 9.03 -6.65
N VAL A 165 -13.08 9.85 -6.30
CA VAL A 165 -14.50 9.47 -6.38
C VAL A 165 -14.90 9.06 -7.81
N GLU A 166 -14.49 9.84 -8.82
CA GLU A 166 -14.74 9.50 -10.23
C GLU A 166 -14.10 8.17 -10.63
N THR A 167 -12.95 7.83 -10.05
CA THR A 167 -12.31 6.53 -10.28
C THR A 167 -13.15 5.38 -9.74
N TYR A 168 -13.70 5.51 -8.53
CA TYR A 168 -14.59 4.48 -7.97
C TYR A 168 -15.90 4.37 -8.74
N ARG A 169 -16.46 5.49 -9.23
CA ARG A 169 -17.64 5.48 -10.13
C ARG A 169 -17.36 4.72 -11.43
N LEU A 170 -16.21 4.97 -12.06
CA LEU A 170 -15.77 4.23 -13.26
C LEU A 170 -15.70 2.71 -13.02
N PHE A 171 -15.16 2.29 -11.87
CA PHE A 171 -15.13 0.87 -11.51
C PHE A 171 -16.53 0.32 -11.22
N SER A 172 -17.38 1.08 -10.54
CA SER A 172 -18.78 0.71 -10.30
C SER A 172 -19.52 0.40 -11.61
N GLU A 173 -19.40 1.28 -12.62
CA GLU A 173 -20.00 1.08 -13.94
C GLU A 173 -19.50 -0.20 -14.62
N LYS A 174 -18.18 -0.45 -14.58
CA LYS A 174 -17.57 -1.64 -15.18
C LYS A 174 -18.00 -2.94 -14.50
N LEU A 175 -18.24 -2.89 -13.20
CA LEU A 175 -18.65 -4.05 -12.41
C LEU A 175 -20.18 -4.25 -12.42
N GLY A 176 -20.95 -3.22 -12.75
CA GLY A 176 -22.41 -3.23 -12.64
C GLY A 176 -22.91 -3.23 -11.19
N VAL A 177 -22.07 -2.80 -10.23
CA VAL A 177 -22.41 -2.68 -8.81
C VAL A 177 -21.89 -1.35 -8.28
N ASN A 178 -22.58 -0.76 -7.31
CA ASN A 178 -22.12 0.48 -6.72
C ASN A 178 -21.08 0.21 -5.62
N LEU A 179 -19.84 0.62 -5.83
CA LEU A 179 -18.76 0.49 -4.85
C LEU A 179 -18.86 1.52 -3.72
N LEU A 180 -19.29 2.74 -4.01
CA LEU A 180 -19.47 3.81 -3.02
C LEU A 180 -20.86 4.42 -3.15
N SER A 181 -21.61 4.46 -2.07
CA SER A 181 -22.85 5.24 -1.99
C SER A 181 -22.55 6.75 -2.08
N LEU A 182 -23.56 7.54 -2.46
CA LEU A 182 -23.42 9.01 -2.50
C LEU A 182 -23.02 9.60 -1.14
N GLU A 183 -23.50 9.00 -0.04
CA GLU A 183 -23.12 9.41 1.31
C GLU A 183 -21.63 9.16 1.57
N GLU A 184 -21.11 7.99 1.19
CA GLU A 184 -19.68 7.66 1.33
C GLU A 184 -18.80 8.55 0.46
N GLU A 185 -19.23 8.89 -0.76
CA GLU A 185 -18.53 9.86 -1.60
C GLU A 185 -18.46 11.24 -0.93
N LEU A 186 -19.56 11.71 -0.34
CA LEU A 186 -19.59 12.97 0.40
C LEU A 186 -18.67 12.94 1.63
N VAL A 187 -18.60 11.81 2.34
CA VAL A 187 -17.64 11.62 3.43
C VAL A 187 -16.22 11.83 2.94
N ILE A 188 -15.82 11.19 1.84
CA ILE A 188 -14.48 11.35 1.25
C ILE A 188 -14.23 12.82 0.88
N LEU A 189 -15.17 13.46 0.18
CA LEU A 189 -15.01 14.85 -0.27
C LEU A 189 -14.97 15.87 0.88
N ASN A 190 -15.55 15.56 2.03
CA ASN A 190 -15.52 16.42 3.22
C ASN A 190 -14.18 16.36 3.97
N LEU A 191 -13.30 15.41 3.64
CA LEU A 191 -11.98 15.28 4.25
C LEU A 191 -10.93 16.21 3.65
N LYS A 192 -11.25 16.98 2.60
CA LYS A 192 -10.31 17.84 1.87
C LYS A 192 -9.37 18.66 2.76
N LYS A 193 -9.94 19.33 3.77
CA LYS A 193 -9.21 20.23 4.68
C LYS A 193 -8.60 19.53 5.89
N TRP A 194 -8.74 18.21 6.01
CA TRP A 194 -8.15 17.47 7.12
C TRP A 194 -6.67 17.31 6.87
N GLU A 195 -5.85 17.56 7.89
CA GLU A 195 -4.43 17.23 7.88
C GLU A 195 -4.27 15.72 7.80
N LEU A 196 -3.36 15.22 6.94
CA LEU A 196 -3.08 13.78 6.83
C LEU A 196 -2.65 13.18 8.18
N SER A 197 -1.91 13.95 8.99
CA SER A 197 -1.50 13.53 10.33
C SER A 197 -2.67 13.28 11.29
N SER A 198 -3.88 13.73 10.98
CA SER A 198 -5.07 13.46 11.79
C SER A 198 -5.41 11.97 11.83
N PHE A 199 -4.99 11.20 10.81
CA PHE A 199 -5.20 9.75 10.75
C PHE A 199 -4.19 8.95 11.59
N LEU A 200 -3.16 9.60 12.14
CA LEU A 200 -2.18 8.94 13.02
C LEU A 200 -2.78 8.54 14.39
N ASN A 201 -3.91 9.16 14.77
CA ASN A 201 -4.56 8.92 16.04
C ASN A 201 -6.03 8.54 15.81
N GLY A 202 -6.44 7.38 16.31
CA GLY A 202 -7.86 6.97 16.33
C GLY A 202 -8.41 6.38 15.02
N PHE A 203 -7.63 6.32 13.94
CA PHE A 203 -8.00 5.56 12.74
C PHE A 203 -7.48 4.12 12.84
N ASP A 204 -8.38 3.16 13.06
CA ASP A 204 -8.02 1.75 13.08
C ASP A 204 -7.84 1.21 11.64
N TYR A 205 -6.65 1.47 11.09
CA TYR A 205 -6.22 0.98 9.79
C TYR A 205 -6.06 -0.55 9.75
N SER A 206 -6.08 -1.25 10.89
CA SER A 206 -5.90 -2.69 11.01
C SER A 206 -7.21 -3.47 11.16
N SER A 207 -8.33 -2.77 11.44
CA SER A 207 -9.63 -3.37 11.72
C SER A 207 -10.06 -4.40 10.67
N PRO A 208 -10.48 -5.62 11.04
CA PRO A 208 -11.06 -6.57 10.10
C PRO A 208 -12.50 -6.23 9.70
N PHE A 209 -13.15 -5.27 10.38
CA PHE A 209 -14.56 -4.90 10.19
C PHE A 209 -14.71 -3.50 9.56
N LYS A 210 -13.88 -3.18 8.56
CA LYS A 210 -13.95 -1.89 7.88
C LYS A 210 -15.18 -1.79 6.99
N THR A 211 -15.80 -0.61 7.01
CA THR A 211 -16.75 -0.19 5.97
C THR A 211 -16.01 0.01 4.64
N THR A 212 -16.76 0.07 3.53
CA THR A 212 -16.18 0.33 2.21
C THR A 212 -15.40 1.64 2.18
N VAL A 213 -15.99 2.74 2.72
CA VAL A 213 -15.27 4.01 2.85
C VAL A 213 -13.99 3.89 3.66
N ASN A 214 -13.97 3.13 4.76
CA ASN A 214 -12.75 2.93 5.55
C ASN A 214 -11.69 2.14 4.78
N HIS A 215 -12.07 1.19 3.92
CA HIS A 215 -11.12 0.53 3.02
C HIS A 215 -10.53 1.50 1.99
N VAL A 216 -11.36 2.36 1.40
CA VAL A 216 -10.90 3.40 0.47
C VAL A 216 -9.93 4.36 1.15
N LEU A 217 -10.27 4.84 2.35
CA LEU A 217 -9.41 5.73 3.13
C LEU A 217 -8.12 5.03 3.54
N THR A 218 -8.18 3.77 3.98
CA THR A 218 -6.98 2.98 4.31
C THR A 218 -6.06 2.86 3.10
N GLY A 219 -6.61 2.55 1.92
CA GLY A 219 -5.83 2.48 0.69
C GLY A 219 -5.19 3.81 0.33
N LEU A 220 -5.95 4.90 0.41
CA LEU A 220 -5.48 6.25 0.12
C LEU A 220 -4.35 6.68 1.06
N ILE A 221 -4.57 6.61 2.37
CA ILE A 221 -3.60 7.14 3.36
C ILE A 221 -2.37 6.25 3.46
N LEU A 222 -2.51 4.93 3.35
CA LEU A 222 -1.36 4.01 3.36
C LEU A 222 -0.70 3.90 1.98
N GLY A 223 -1.16 4.64 0.97
CA GLY A 223 -0.49 4.70 -0.32
C GLY A 223 -0.66 3.47 -1.19
N TYR A 224 -1.69 2.66 -0.96
CA TYR A 224 -1.96 1.48 -1.79
C TYR A 224 -2.51 1.89 -3.14
N PRO A 225 -2.17 1.17 -4.22
CA PRO A 225 -2.74 1.45 -5.53
C PRO A 225 -4.27 1.27 -5.46
N ILE A 226 -5.00 2.10 -6.20
CA ILE A 226 -6.47 2.05 -6.20
C ILE A 226 -6.95 0.64 -6.58
N GLU A 227 -6.27 0.02 -7.53
CA GLU A 227 -6.61 -1.29 -8.06
C GLU A 227 -6.51 -2.41 -7.01
N SER A 228 -5.56 -2.35 -6.07
CA SER A 228 -5.52 -3.32 -4.97
C SER A 228 -6.69 -3.11 -4.01
N THR A 229 -7.05 -1.86 -3.75
CA THR A 229 -8.21 -1.52 -2.92
C THR A 229 -9.50 -2.00 -3.56
N ILE A 230 -9.67 -1.79 -4.88
CA ILE A 230 -10.80 -2.34 -5.65
C ILE A 230 -10.85 -3.86 -5.53
N ALA A 231 -9.73 -4.56 -5.75
CA ALA A 231 -9.68 -6.02 -5.64
C ALA A 231 -10.10 -6.53 -4.26
N VAL A 232 -9.72 -5.82 -3.17
CA VAL A 232 -10.19 -6.12 -1.81
C VAL A 232 -11.70 -5.95 -1.70
N LEU A 233 -12.25 -4.81 -2.15
CA LEU A 233 -13.68 -4.50 -2.05
C LEU A 233 -14.58 -5.51 -2.77
N ILE A 234 -14.10 -6.07 -3.89
CA ILE A 234 -14.85 -7.07 -4.66
C ILE A 234 -14.49 -8.52 -4.29
N GLY A 235 -13.66 -8.75 -3.27
CA GLY A 235 -13.26 -10.08 -2.81
C GLY A 235 -12.46 -10.87 -3.85
N GLN A 236 -11.60 -10.21 -4.63
CA GLN A 236 -10.77 -10.81 -5.68
C GLN A 236 -9.28 -10.76 -5.31
N VAL A 237 -8.99 -11.12 -4.06
CA VAL A 237 -7.64 -11.32 -3.51
C VAL A 237 -7.46 -12.81 -3.22
N TYR A 238 -6.40 -13.43 -3.79
CA TYR A 238 -6.19 -14.89 -3.79
C TYR A 238 -4.77 -15.29 -3.39
#